data_AF-A0A484YZE5-F1
#
_entry.id   AF-A0A484YZE5-F1
#
_cell.length_a   1.000
_cell.length_b   1.000
_cell.length_c   1.000
_cell.angle_alpha   90.00
_cell.angle_beta   90.00
_cell.angle_gamma   90.00
#
_symmetry.space_group_name_H-M   'P 1'
#
loop_
_entity.id
_entity.type
_entity.pdbx_description
1 polymer ?
#
loop_
_entity_poly.entity_id
_entity_poly.type
_entity_poly.pdbx_seq_one_letter_code
_entity_poly.pdbx_strand_id
1 'polypeptide(L)' 'MGRNEEALALLFGHLKQDLGAADGQARKMFLEILAALGTGDALASTYRRQLYALLY' A
#
# COMPACT_ATOMS: atom_id res chain seq x y z
N MET A 1 -2.39 16.14 -9.34
CA MET A 1 -3.20 14.90 -9.32
C MET A 1 -2.21 13.75 -9.25
N GLY A 2 -2.22 12.90 -8.21
CA GLY A 2 -1.37 11.69 -8.17
C GLY A 2 -0.53 11.41 -6.91
N ARG A 3 -0.41 12.34 -5.95
CA ARG A 3 0.49 12.13 -4.78
C ARG A 3 0.24 10.84 -4.00
N ASN A 4 -1.02 10.41 -3.90
CA ASN A 4 -1.36 9.14 -3.24
C ASN A 4 -0.90 7.93 -4.04
N GLU A 5 -0.95 7.99 -5.38
CA GLU A 5 -0.46 6.92 -6.25
C GLU A 5 1.06 6.77 -6.17
N GLU A 6 1.80 7.88 -6.20
CA GLU A 6 3.26 7.87 -6.04
C GLU A 6 3.67 7.34 -4.65
N ALA A 7 2.99 7.79 -3.60
CA ALA A 7 3.24 7.32 -2.24
C ALA A 7 2.95 5.81 -2.09
N LEU A 8 1.82 5.34 -2.62
CA LEU A 8 1.48 3.92 -2.62
C LEU A 8 2.49 3.10 -3.43
N ALA A 9 2.91 3.56 -4.60
CA ALA A 9 3.89 2.88 -5.43
C ALA A 9 5.25 2.74 -4.71
N LEU A 10 5.72 3.81 -4.06
CA LEU A 10 6.97 3.82 -3.31
C LEU A 10 6.92 2.84 -2.12
N LEU A 11 5.87 2.95 -1.29
CA LEU A 11 5.71 2.07 -0.14
C LEU A 11 5.54 0.60 -0.58
N PHE A 12 4.77 0.37 -1.64
CA PHE A 12 4.59 -0.98 -2.18
C PHE A 12 5.89 -1.58 -2.72
N GLY A 13 6.75 -0.76 -3.34
CA GLY A 13 8.09 -1.18 -3.76
C GLY A 13 8.92 -1.75 -2.60
N HIS A 14 8.91 -1.09 -1.45
CA HIS A 14 9.55 -1.62 -0.24
C HIS A 14 8.90 -2.94 0.24
N LEU A 15 7.57 -2.99 0.29
CA LEU A 15 6.82 -4.17 0.76
C LEU A 15 7.01 -5.41 -0.13
N LYS A 16 7.25 -5.23 -1.43
CA LYS A 16 7.58 -6.33 -2.35
C LYS A 16 8.95 -6.95 -2.07
N GLN A 17 9.85 -6.22 -1.42
CA GLN A 17 11.20 -6.70 -1.09
C GLN A 17 11.24 -7.22 0.35
N ASP A 18 10.62 -6.50 1.26
CA ASP A 18 10.56 -6.83 2.68
C ASP A 18 9.24 -6.34 3.30
N LEU A 19 8.40 -7.29 3.71
CA LEU A 19 7.14 -6.99 4.42
C LEU A 19 7.37 -6.39 5.81
N GLY A 20 8.56 -6.59 6.39
CA GLY A 20 9.01 -6.01 7.65
C GLY A 20 9.71 -4.66 7.50
N ALA A 21 9.76 -4.08 6.30
CA ALA A 21 10.50 -2.85 6.04
C ALA A 21 10.15 -1.71 7.03
N ALA A 22 11.19 -1.06 7.54
CA ALA A 22 11.10 -0.04 8.57
C ALA A 22 10.33 -0.51 9.82
N ASP A 23 10.63 -1.72 10.30
CA ASP A 23 9.96 -2.35 11.46
C ASP A 23 8.43 -2.45 11.28
N GLY A 24 8.00 -2.69 10.05
CA GLY A 24 6.59 -2.77 9.67
C GLY A 24 5.87 -1.42 9.53
N GLN A 25 6.57 -0.29 9.74
CA GLN A 25 5.96 1.04 9.54
C GLN A 25 5.57 1.30 8.09
N ALA A 26 6.35 0.81 7.12
CA ALA A 26 6.00 0.95 5.70
C ALA A 26 4.64 0.32 5.39
N ARG A 27 4.37 -0.87 5.95
CA ARG A 27 3.10 -1.57 5.80
C ARG A 27 1.97 -0.82 6.49
N LYS A 28 2.21 -0.31 7.70
CA LYS A 28 1.21 0.46 8.45
C LYS A 28 0.80 1.72 7.68
N MET A 29 1.78 2.52 7.25
CA MET A 29 1.55 3.75 6.48
C MET A 29 0.79 3.45 5.19
N PHE A 30 1.15 2.38 4.49
CA PHE A 30 0.47 1.94 3.27
C PHE A 30 -1.02 1.64 3.54
N LEU A 31 -1.33 0.90 4.61
CA LEU A 31 -2.71 0.61 5.01
C LEU A 31 -3.49 1.85 5.45
N GLU A 32 -2.85 2.80 6.13
CA GLU A 32 -3.47 4.07 6.53
C GLU A 32 -3.86 4.92 5.30
N ILE A 33 -2.99 5.00 4.29
CA ILE A 33 -3.30 5.68 3.03
C ILE A 33 -4.47 5.00 2.31
N LEU A 34 -4.47 3.67 2.23
CA LEU A 34 -5.59 2.91 1.66
C LEU A 34 -6.90 3.14 2.43
N ALA A 35 -6.85 3.26 3.75
CA ALA A 35 -8.02 3.56 4.57
C ALA A 35 -8.54 4.99 4.31
N ALA A 36 -7.64 5.97 4.20
CA ALA A 36 -7.98 7.36 3.90
C ALA A 36 -8.62 7.55 2.51
N LEU A 37 -8.20 6.75 1.51
CA LEU A 37 -8.81 6.71 0.18
C LEU A 37 -10.23 6.10 0.18
N GLY A 38 -10.55 5.28 1.20
CA GLY A 38 -11.85 4.61 1.31
C GLY A 38 -11.98 3.36 0.44
N THR A 39 -13.13 2.69 0.58
CA THR A 39 -13.41 1.40 -0.08
C THR A 39 -13.90 1.55 -1.52
N GLY A 40 -14.48 2.71 -1.87
CA GLY A 40 -14.96 3.01 -3.23
C GLY A 40 -13.86 3.47 -4.19
N ASP A 41 -12.64 3.72 -3.70
CA ASP A 41 -11.53 4.18 -4.52
C ASP A 41 -10.89 3.01 -5.32
N ALA A 42 -10.81 3.17 -6.64
CA ALA A 42 -10.32 2.15 -7.55
C ALA A 42 -8.82 1.86 -7.38
N LEU A 43 -8.02 2.88 -7.04
CA LEU A 43 -6.60 2.75 -6.78
C LEU A 43 -6.38 1.93 -5.50
N ALA A 44 -7.12 2.26 -4.44
CA ALA A 44 -7.06 1.54 -3.18
C ALA A 44 -7.52 0.08 -3.32
N SER A 45 -8.57 -0.18 -4.11
CA SER A 45 -9.03 -1.55 -4.41
C SER A 45 -7.96 -2.40 -5.12
N THR A 46 -7.22 -1.78 -6.05
CA THR A 46 -6.14 -2.43 -6.80
C THR A 46 -4.96 -2.78 -5.90
N TYR A 47 -4.50 -1.82 -5.08
CA TYR A 47 -3.39 -2.05 -4.15
C TYR A 47 -3.72 -3.02 -3.01
N ARG A 48 -4.97 -3.06 -2.52
CA ARG A 48 -5.41 -4.08 -1.54
C ARG A 48 -5.27 -5.50 -2.10
N ARG A 49 -5.69 -5.71 -3.36
CA ARG A 49 -5.56 -7.01 -4.03
C ARG A 49 -4.10 -7.41 -4.21
N GLN A 50 -3.25 -6.47 -4.64
CA GLN A 50 -1.82 -6.70 -4.79
C GLN A 50 -1.12 -7.04 -3.46
N LEU A 51 -1.48 -6.33 -2.38
CA LEU A 51 -0.95 -6.64 -1.04
C LEU A 51 -1.40 -8.02 -0.57
N TYR A 52 -2.65 -8.41 -0.82
CA TYR A 52 -3.14 -9.75 -0.50
C TYR A 52 -2.34 -10.82 -1.25
N ALA A 53 -2.03 -10.62 -2.53
CA ALA A 53 -1.23 -11.55 -3.33
C ALA A 53 0.24 -11.66 -2.90
N LEU A 54 0.76 -10.75 -2.07
CA LEU A 54 2.10 -10.87 -1.46
C LEU A 54 2.09 -11.68 -0.16
N LEU A 55 0.92 -11.82 0.48
CA LEU A 55 0.77 -12.49 1.77
C LEU A 55 0.46 -13.98 1.64
N TYR A 56 0.11 -14.44 0.45
CA TYR A 56 -0.23 -15.82 0.09
C TYR A 56 0.70 -16.31 -1.02
#